data_AF-A0A1B7NY17-F1
#
_entry.id   AF-A0A1B7NY17-F1
#
_cell.length_a   1.000
_cell.length_b   1.000
_cell.length_c   1.000
_cell.angle_alpha   90.00
_cell.angle_beta   90.00
_cell.angle_gamma   90.00
#
_symmetry.space_group_name_H-M   'P 1'
#
loop_
_entity.id
_entity.type
_entity.pdbx_description
1 polymer ?
#
loop_
_entity_poly.entity_id
_entity_poly.type
_entity_poly.pdbx_seq_one_letter_code
_entity_poly.pdbx_strand_id
1 'polypeptide(L)'
;MKALVLIDLQNEFLDGEKGRFTIPDSSKIPLLENIRNLMPAFRSHGCSNAGQLGEIQTPSDNLIIWVRAEYSGSKTTTSTVDEFSTDDEAQAGGGDGNSHFLTGTHAGKTPCCSPGSHGSEFYPSITPLIDTTKDVILTKSWFSAFKETGLEDLLRARNVDEVYFAGLLSNVCILASVTDSIQHGATSWKTHVVVDCLGYLREKSHAAALAKLSTLTLIPNPFNKNDHQEEVAETVSSPPIVTSTFFHPHTALYYVNGSIPSWRVQLALHHKQIPTNNIRMYVMRTPKPTRTPAFLAINPRGKAPVFVDNDPARTRTYESLAILLYIEEYYSPSVATATTTTTSTSTGCNSNPDESLKRSPAPLLLPPREQRQKRADVLCLMQESEDMHSTYDALEDAYWAAKAEQHCMDDNSTLTPTSVRFERFVTCERPNLIQAIHDELAFWETHIATAHAAGKSFMAGTDSLSLADCAFYPILAYMVHRGFVFTERFQGLERYYEDMMGLECVKRARPEGWGDGRRRGKMNVFGGI
;
A
#
# COMPACT_ATOMS: atom_id res chain seq x y z
N MET A 1 25.13 -1.23 -2.25
CA MET A 1 24.91 0.21 -2.58
C MET A 1 23.79 0.31 -3.61
N LYS A 2 22.82 1.20 -3.40
CA LYS A 2 21.64 1.28 -4.28
C LYS A 2 21.81 2.33 -5.38
N ALA A 3 21.27 2.07 -6.57
CA ALA A 3 21.19 3.06 -7.65
C ALA A 3 19.74 3.30 -8.10
N LEU A 4 19.37 4.56 -8.35
CA LEU A 4 18.10 4.95 -8.95
C LEU A 4 18.37 5.52 -10.35
N VAL A 5 17.83 4.87 -11.38
CA VAL A 5 17.94 5.25 -12.79
C VAL A 5 16.62 5.90 -13.25
N LEU A 6 16.67 7.19 -13.57
CA LEU A 6 15.53 8.01 -13.99
C LEU A 6 15.64 8.30 -15.49
N ILE A 7 14.72 7.76 -16.28
CA ILE A 7 14.83 7.74 -17.74
C ILE A 7 13.86 8.73 -18.40
N ASP A 8 14.39 9.52 -19.33
CA ASP A 8 13.67 10.34 -20.32
C ASP A 8 12.75 11.42 -19.75
N LEU A 9 13.02 11.96 -18.56
CA LEU A 9 12.22 13.03 -17.91
C LEU A 9 12.39 14.41 -18.58
N GLN A 10 12.22 14.46 -19.90
CA GLN A 10 12.49 15.59 -20.78
C GLN A 10 11.21 16.25 -21.30
N ASN A 11 11.34 17.48 -21.78
CA ASN A 11 10.23 18.29 -22.30
C ASN A 11 9.48 17.61 -23.44
N GLU A 12 10.14 16.82 -24.29
CA GLU A 12 9.51 16.13 -25.43
C GLU A 12 8.26 15.33 -25.02
N PHE A 13 8.28 14.81 -23.80
CA PHE A 13 7.23 13.95 -23.24
C PHE A 13 6.39 14.62 -22.14
N LEU A 14 6.89 15.69 -21.53
CA LEU A 14 6.26 16.30 -20.35
C LEU A 14 5.72 17.72 -20.60
N ASP A 15 6.20 18.43 -21.61
CA ASP A 15 5.70 19.76 -21.95
C ASP A 15 4.47 19.67 -22.84
N GLY A 16 3.29 19.92 -22.27
CA GLY A 16 2.01 19.83 -22.97
C GLY A 16 1.81 20.83 -24.11
N GLU A 17 2.60 21.90 -24.17
CA GLU A 17 2.49 22.93 -25.22
C GLU A 17 3.46 22.67 -26.38
N LYS A 18 4.69 22.26 -26.07
CA LYS A 18 5.80 22.17 -27.04
C LYS A 18 6.33 20.76 -27.29
N GLY A 19 6.02 19.79 -26.43
CA GLY A 19 6.43 18.40 -26.59
C GLY A 19 5.58 17.70 -27.67
N ARG A 20 6.19 16.82 -28.47
CA ARG A 20 5.50 16.13 -29.57
C ARG A 20 4.99 14.75 -29.19
N PHE A 21 5.47 14.19 -28.07
CA PHE A 21 5.10 12.87 -27.58
C PHE A 21 4.63 12.92 -26.13
N THR A 22 3.77 13.91 -25.84
CA THR A 22 3.35 14.23 -24.48
C THR A 22 2.48 13.15 -23.87
N ILE A 23 2.84 12.72 -22.66
CA ILE A 23 1.99 11.81 -21.89
C ILE A 23 0.77 12.56 -21.32
N PRO A 24 -0.40 11.90 -21.21
CA PRO A 24 -1.59 12.52 -20.64
C PRO A 24 -1.38 12.90 -19.16
N ASP A 25 -2.10 13.91 -18.69
CA ASP A 25 -2.04 14.38 -17.29
C ASP A 25 -2.33 13.28 -16.26
N SER A 26 -3.19 12.32 -16.62
CA SER A 26 -3.48 11.13 -15.79
C SER A 26 -2.25 10.25 -15.52
N SER A 27 -1.23 10.31 -16.38
CA SER A 27 0.06 9.65 -16.20
C SER A 27 1.12 10.61 -15.68
N LYS A 28 1.14 11.85 -16.18
CA LYS A 28 2.15 12.87 -15.86
C LYS A 28 2.10 13.34 -14.41
N ILE A 29 0.92 13.67 -13.90
CA ILE A 29 0.78 14.26 -12.56
C ILE A 29 1.27 13.29 -11.48
N PRO A 30 0.80 12.03 -11.43
CA PRO A 30 1.26 11.07 -10.43
C PRO A 30 2.76 10.79 -10.53
N LEU A 31 3.28 10.64 -11.75
CA LEU A 31 4.71 10.43 -11.99
C LEU A 31 5.58 11.52 -11.35
N LEU A 32 5.27 12.80 -11.62
CA LEU A 32 6.08 13.92 -11.15
C LEU A 32 5.98 14.10 -9.63
N GLU A 33 4.78 13.91 -9.06
CA GLU A 33 4.58 13.95 -7.61
C GLU A 33 5.36 12.84 -6.90
N ASN A 34 5.28 11.61 -7.42
CA ASN A 34 5.94 10.45 -6.84
C ASN A 34 7.47 10.56 -6.95
N ILE A 35 8.01 11.03 -8.08
CA ILE A 35 9.45 11.28 -8.21
C ILE A 35 9.92 12.32 -7.19
N ARG A 36 9.19 13.43 -7.04
CA ARG A 36 9.52 14.49 -6.07
C ARG A 36 9.58 13.94 -4.64
N ASN A 37 8.70 13.01 -4.28
CA ASN A 37 8.67 12.39 -2.96
C ASN A 37 9.74 11.30 -2.79
N LEU A 38 10.03 10.54 -3.85
CA LEU A 38 11.03 9.47 -3.84
C LEU A 38 12.44 10.02 -3.65
N MET A 39 12.79 11.13 -4.31
CA MET A 39 14.18 11.59 -4.38
C MET A 39 14.81 11.89 -3.01
N PRO A 40 14.19 12.68 -2.11
CA PRO A 40 14.76 12.94 -0.79
C PRO A 40 14.86 11.68 0.06
N ALA A 41 13.87 10.78 -0.03
CA ALA A 41 13.87 9.52 0.68
C ALA A 41 15.03 8.62 0.21
N PHE A 42 15.21 8.47 -1.10
CA PHE A 42 16.29 7.65 -1.67
C PHE A 42 17.68 8.21 -1.30
N ARG A 43 17.83 9.54 -1.29
CA ARG A 43 19.07 10.22 -0.87
C ARG A 43 19.37 10.20 0.63
N SER A 44 18.39 9.88 1.48
CA SER A 44 18.59 9.81 2.93
C SER A 44 18.59 8.37 3.44
N HIS A 45 18.18 7.42 2.60
CA HIS A 45 18.09 6.02 2.95
C HIS A 45 19.48 5.42 3.20
N GLY A 46 19.70 4.91 4.41
CA GLY A 46 21.00 4.38 4.84
C GLY A 46 21.89 5.39 5.59
N CYS A 47 21.48 6.66 5.72
CA CYS A 47 22.07 7.57 6.71
C CYS A 47 21.65 7.12 8.11
N SER A 48 22.58 6.57 8.87
CA SER A 48 22.35 6.19 10.26
C SER A 48 22.21 7.46 11.10
N ASN A 49 21.00 7.80 11.55
CA ASN A 49 20.81 8.77 12.64
C ASN A 49 21.20 8.11 13.98
N ALA A 50 22.46 7.72 14.12
CA ALA A 50 23.03 7.40 15.42
C ALA A 50 23.44 8.73 16.06
N GLY A 51 22.59 9.23 16.96
CA GLY A 51 22.91 10.39 17.76
C GLY A 51 24.10 10.10 18.67
N GLN A 52 25.28 10.58 18.29
CA GLN A 52 26.36 10.90 19.22
C GLN A 52 26.92 12.26 18.83
N LEU A 53 27.01 13.14 19.84
CA LEU A 53 27.60 14.47 19.71
C LEU A 53 29.04 14.32 19.19
N GLY A 54 29.30 14.72 17.94
CA GLY A 54 30.66 14.96 17.44
C GLY A 54 31.21 14.06 16.32
N GLU A 55 30.45 13.09 15.77
CA GLU A 55 30.90 12.32 14.61
C GLU A 55 30.36 12.88 13.27
N ILE A 56 31.24 12.96 12.28
CA ILE A 56 30.95 13.47 10.92
C ILE A 56 29.89 12.54 10.29
N GLN A 57 28.73 13.11 9.95
CA GLN A 57 27.69 12.42 9.17
C GLN A 57 28.31 11.88 7.87
N THR A 58 28.45 10.56 7.75
CA THR A 58 28.80 9.94 6.47
C THR A 58 27.59 10.05 5.55
N PRO A 59 27.68 10.77 4.41
CA PRO A 59 26.58 10.88 3.44
C PRO A 59 26.19 9.48 2.95
N SER A 60 24.91 9.22 2.71
CA SER A 60 24.51 7.95 2.08
C SER A 60 25.16 7.82 0.71
N ASP A 61 25.79 6.68 0.44
CA ASP A 61 26.43 6.37 -0.83
C ASP A 61 25.43 6.00 -1.95
N ASN A 62 24.13 6.30 -1.84
CA ASN A 62 23.17 5.92 -2.89
C ASN A 62 23.39 6.75 -4.17
N LEU A 63 23.41 6.06 -5.31
CA LEU A 63 23.68 6.66 -6.62
C LEU A 63 22.38 7.06 -7.32
N ILE A 64 22.32 8.27 -7.86
CA ILE A 64 21.22 8.72 -8.72
C ILE A 64 21.79 8.95 -10.11
N ILE A 65 21.13 8.35 -11.11
CA ILE A 65 21.52 8.40 -12.51
C ILE A 65 20.35 8.92 -13.33
N TRP A 66 20.51 10.09 -13.92
CA TRP A 66 19.56 10.68 -14.86
C TRP A 66 19.95 10.30 -16.27
N VAL A 67 19.08 9.60 -16.97
CA VAL A 67 19.33 9.20 -18.36
C VAL A 67 18.41 10.01 -19.26
N ARG A 68 19.01 10.84 -20.11
CA ARG A 68 18.29 11.62 -21.11
C ARG A 68 18.48 11.02 -22.50
N ALA A 69 17.44 11.04 -23.32
CA ALA A 69 17.53 10.66 -24.72
C ALA A 69 18.02 11.82 -25.58
N GLU A 70 18.93 11.51 -26.51
CA GLU A 70 19.26 12.38 -27.64
C GLU A 70 19.33 11.53 -28.90
N TYR A 71 18.38 11.74 -29.83
CA TYR A 71 18.34 11.01 -31.09
C TYR A 71 18.72 11.94 -32.25
N SER A 72 19.79 11.57 -32.95
CA SER A 72 20.16 12.24 -34.20
C SER A 72 19.24 11.77 -35.32
N GLY A 73 18.54 12.69 -35.99
CA GLY A 73 17.78 12.36 -37.20
C GLY A 73 18.73 11.79 -38.27
N SER A 74 18.45 10.60 -38.78
CA SER A 74 19.32 9.94 -39.76
C SER A 74 19.50 10.80 -41.01
N LYS A 75 20.76 11.05 -41.37
CA LYS A 75 21.17 11.43 -42.72
C LYS A 75 20.96 10.22 -43.62
N THR A 76 20.24 10.42 -44.72
CA THR A 76 19.98 9.47 -45.80
C THR A 76 21.17 8.55 -46.08
N THR A 77 21.05 7.26 -45.74
CA THR A 77 21.87 6.20 -46.34
C THR A 77 21.10 4.88 -46.39
N THR A 78 21.39 4.16 -47.46
CA THR A 78 20.75 3.01 -48.09
C THR A 78 20.50 1.80 -47.20
N SER A 79 19.39 1.14 -47.53
CA SER A 79 18.86 -0.13 -47.05
C SER A 79 19.90 -1.27 -47.00
N THR A 80 20.13 -1.83 -45.81
CA THR A 80 20.34 -3.27 -45.59
C THR A 80 19.75 -3.67 -44.24
N VAL A 81 18.55 -4.25 -44.32
CA VAL A 81 18.04 -5.44 -43.61
C VAL A 81 18.56 -5.68 -42.18
N ASP A 82 17.72 -5.42 -41.18
CA ASP A 82 17.69 -6.16 -39.90
C ASP A 82 16.38 -6.96 -39.85
N GLU A 83 16.47 -8.23 -40.22
CA GLU A 83 15.41 -9.23 -40.11
C GLU A 83 15.21 -9.64 -38.66
N PHE A 84 14.04 -9.33 -38.10
CA PHE A 84 13.35 -10.25 -37.20
C PHE A 84 12.01 -10.60 -37.84
N SER A 85 11.93 -11.88 -38.19
CA SER A 85 10.90 -12.59 -38.95
C SER A 85 9.46 -12.21 -38.59
N THR A 86 8.75 -11.71 -39.60
CA THR A 86 7.29 -11.64 -39.71
C THR A 86 6.87 -12.58 -40.83
N ASP A 87 6.24 -13.70 -40.50
CA ASP A 87 5.43 -14.50 -41.43
C ASP A 87 4.13 -14.87 -40.71
N ASP A 88 3.04 -14.17 -41.03
CA ASP A 88 2.01 -14.70 -41.95
C ASP A 88 0.87 -13.67 -42.14
N GLU A 89 0.56 -13.42 -43.41
CA GLU A 89 -0.35 -12.37 -43.88
C GLU A 89 -1.84 -12.75 -43.90
N ALA A 90 -2.64 -11.68 -44.00
CA ALA A 90 -3.90 -11.58 -44.76
C ALA A 90 -5.20 -12.10 -44.14
N GLN A 91 -6.00 -11.18 -43.59
CA GLN A 91 -7.23 -10.70 -44.26
C GLN A 91 -7.90 -9.53 -43.52
N ALA A 92 -8.14 -8.46 -44.29
CA ALA A 92 -9.23 -7.48 -44.19
C ALA A 92 -9.49 -6.71 -42.86
N GLY A 93 -9.08 -5.44 -42.86
CA GLY A 93 -9.90 -4.33 -42.33
C GLY A 93 -9.52 -3.73 -40.97
N GLY A 94 -9.00 -2.50 -41.00
CA GLY A 94 -8.94 -1.59 -39.84
C GLY A 94 -7.56 -1.41 -39.22
N GLY A 95 -6.84 -0.36 -39.63
CA GLY A 95 -5.43 -0.11 -39.33
C GLY A 95 -5.06 -0.03 -37.84
N ASP A 96 -3.99 -0.77 -37.48
CA ASP A 96 -3.38 -0.82 -36.16
C ASP A 96 -2.34 0.31 -35.98
N GLY A 97 -2.68 1.30 -35.16
CA GLY A 97 -1.89 2.52 -34.89
C GLY A 97 -0.73 2.33 -33.91
N ASN A 98 -0.08 1.15 -33.90
CA ASN A 98 1.09 0.85 -33.06
C ASN A 98 2.42 0.92 -33.82
N SER A 99 2.44 0.72 -35.14
CA SER A 99 3.67 0.80 -35.96
C SER A 99 4.22 2.22 -36.09
N HIS A 100 3.36 3.23 -35.97
CA HIS A 100 3.69 4.65 -36.22
C HIS A 100 4.54 5.30 -35.11
N PHE A 101 4.62 4.72 -33.91
CA PHE A 101 5.35 5.30 -32.77
C PHE A 101 6.78 4.77 -32.62
N LEU A 102 6.98 3.45 -32.83
CA LEU A 102 8.32 2.84 -32.81
C LEU A 102 9.16 3.35 -34.00
N THR A 103 8.53 3.52 -35.16
CA THR A 103 9.18 4.21 -36.29
C THR A 103 9.37 5.70 -35.99
N GLY A 104 8.43 6.36 -35.33
CA GLY A 104 8.45 7.79 -35.01
C GLY A 104 9.64 8.31 -34.19
N THR A 105 10.20 7.50 -33.29
CA THR A 105 11.19 7.94 -32.29
C THR A 105 12.66 7.80 -32.74
N HIS A 106 12.97 6.87 -33.65
CA HIS A 106 14.33 6.65 -34.18
C HIS A 106 14.44 6.76 -35.71
N ALA A 107 13.35 6.55 -36.45
CA ALA A 107 13.32 6.52 -37.93
C ALA A 107 12.17 7.36 -38.52
N GLY A 108 11.58 8.24 -37.70
CA GLY A 108 10.33 8.92 -38.00
C GLY A 108 10.54 10.23 -38.72
N LYS A 109 9.53 10.70 -39.45
CA LYS A 109 9.51 12.04 -40.04
C LYS A 109 9.58 13.17 -39.00
N THR A 110 9.19 12.87 -37.76
CA THR A 110 9.19 13.80 -36.64
C THR A 110 10.35 13.47 -35.71
N PRO A 111 11.38 14.31 -35.61
CA PRO A 111 12.52 14.00 -34.77
C PRO A 111 12.11 14.07 -33.28
N CYS A 112 12.62 13.15 -32.46
CA CYS A 112 12.32 13.06 -31.03
C CYS A 112 13.58 13.40 -30.23
N CYS A 113 13.50 14.26 -29.22
CA CYS A 113 14.64 14.62 -28.36
C CYS A 113 15.90 15.00 -29.16
N SER A 114 15.77 15.85 -30.18
CA SER A 114 16.91 16.24 -31.01
C SER A 114 17.97 16.96 -30.18
N PRO A 115 19.27 16.65 -30.33
CA PRO A 115 20.34 17.31 -29.58
C PRO A 115 20.21 18.85 -29.61
N GLY A 116 20.24 19.48 -28.43
CA GLY A 116 20.15 20.93 -28.29
C GLY A 116 18.76 21.54 -28.55
N SER A 117 17.73 20.72 -28.74
CA SER A 117 16.34 21.20 -28.86
C SER A 117 15.66 21.32 -27.51
N HIS A 118 14.59 22.13 -27.43
CA HIS A 118 13.71 22.21 -26.26
C HIS A 118 13.28 20.82 -25.77
N GLY A 119 12.93 19.93 -26.69
CA GLY A 119 12.50 18.56 -26.38
C GLY A 119 13.57 17.71 -25.69
N SER A 120 14.86 17.97 -25.96
CA SER A 120 15.99 17.25 -25.34
C SER A 120 16.36 17.73 -23.93
N GLU A 121 15.81 18.86 -23.48
CA GLU A 121 16.08 19.38 -22.14
C GLU A 121 15.23 18.66 -21.08
N PHE A 122 15.75 18.54 -19.86
CA PHE A 122 14.98 18.06 -18.72
C PHE A 122 13.78 18.99 -18.45
N TYR A 123 12.67 18.39 -18.02
CA TYR A 123 11.47 19.15 -17.72
C TYR A 123 11.69 20.12 -16.54
N PRO A 124 11.17 21.36 -16.56
CA PRO A 124 11.46 22.38 -15.54
C PRO A 124 11.18 21.95 -14.09
N SER A 125 10.21 21.06 -13.86
CA SER A 125 9.92 20.54 -12.51
C SER A 125 10.92 19.48 -12.02
N ILE A 126 11.75 18.95 -12.91
CA ILE A 126 12.77 17.93 -12.65
C ILE A 126 14.13 18.57 -12.42
N THR A 127 14.48 19.63 -13.16
CA THR A 127 15.77 20.32 -13.04
C THR A 127 16.17 20.67 -11.59
N PRO A 128 15.27 21.18 -10.73
CA PRO A 128 15.60 21.49 -9.33
C PRO A 128 15.89 20.26 -8.46
N LEU A 129 15.49 19.07 -8.90
CA LEU A 129 15.73 17.82 -8.18
C LEU A 129 17.13 17.27 -8.43
N ILE A 130 17.77 17.65 -9.55
CA ILE A 130 19.10 17.19 -9.95
C ILE A 130 20.15 17.87 -9.07
N ASP A 131 20.90 17.09 -8.30
CA ASP A 131 22.08 17.58 -7.56
C ASP A 131 23.32 17.35 -8.42
N THR A 132 23.79 18.39 -9.12
CA THR A 132 24.93 18.29 -10.05
C THR A 132 26.25 17.94 -9.38
N THR A 133 26.33 17.95 -8.05
CA THR A 133 27.54 17.56 -7.31
C THR A 133 27.58 16.08 -6.96
N LYS A 134 26.42 15.39 -6.97
CA LYS A 134 26.28 14.00 -6.52
C LYS A 134 25.69 13.07 -7.56
N ASP A 135 24.76 13.58 -8.36
CA ASP A 135 24.05 12.80 -9.36
C ASP A 135 24.88 12.65 -10.64
N VAL A 136 24.65 11.57 -11.37
CA VAL A 136 25.25 11.33 -12.69
C VAL A 136 24.22 11.58 -13.77
N ILE A 137 24.61 12.25 -14.86
CA ILE A 137 23.77 12.43 -16.04
C ILE A 137 24.39 11.67 -17.21
N LEU A 138 23.64 10.72 -17.77
CA LEU A 138 24.01 9.96 -18.97
C LEU A 138 23.10 10.35 -20.13
N THR A 139 23.63 10.26 -21.34
CA THR A 139 22.87 10.47 -22.58
C THR A 139 22.77 9.17 -23.34
N LYS A 140 21.56 8.80 -23.78
CA LYS A 140 21.32 7.61 -24.60
C LYS A 140 20.81 7.98 -25.98
N SER A 141 21.20 7.18 -26.98
CA SER A 141 20.68 7.28 -28.36
C SER A 141 19.87 6.05 -28.79
N TRP A 142 19.60 5.14 -27.85
CA TRP A 142 18.80 3.93 -28.01
C TRP A 142 17.64 3.91 -27.01
N PHE A 143 16.69 2.98 -27.18
CA PHE A 143 15.61 2.79 -26.20
C PHE A 143 16.15 2.37 -24.83
N SER A 144 17.07 1.40 -24.81
CA SER A 144 17.72 0.96 -23.58
C SER A 144 18.77 1.97 -23.12
N ALA A 145 18.77 2.24 -21.82
CA ALA A 145 19.78 3.03 -21.14
C ALA A 145 21.13 2.32 -21.00
N PHE A 146 21.23 1.02 -21.31
CA PHE A 146 22.50 0.27 -21.23
C PHE A 146 23.34 0.37 -22.51
N LYS A 147 22.68 0.47 -23.67
CA LYS A 147 23.37 0.44 -24.95
C LYS A 147 24.14 1.73 -25.19
N GLU A 148 25.47 1.61 -25.24
CA GLU A 148 26.43 2.68 -25.61
C GLU A 148 26.40 3.92 -24.68
N THR A 149 26.01 3.75 -23.41
CA THR A 149 25.96 4.85 -22.42
C THR A 149 27.03 4.77 -21.33
N GLY A 150 27.66 3.60 -21.15
CA GLY A 150 28.54 3.31 -20.01
C GLY A 150 27.79 3.04 -18.69
N LEU A 151 26.46 2.89 -18.72
CA LEU A 151 25.66 2.64 -17.51
C LEU A 151 26.09 1.36 -16.78
N GLU A 152 26.34 0.27 -17.50
CA GLU A 152 26.81 -0.98 -16.89
C GLU A 152 28.14 -0.80 -16.15
N ASP A 153 29.14 -0.24 -16.83
CA ASP A 153 30.46 -0.02 -16.26
C ASP A 153 30.40 0.86 -15.02
N LEU A 154 29.55 1.89 -15.04
CA LEU A 154 29.31 2.77 -13.90
C LEU A 154 28.71 2.00 -12.70
N LEU A 155 27.68 1.18 -12.93
CA LEU A 155 27.04 0.40 -11.87
C LEU A 155 28.02 -0.61 -11.26
N ARG A 156 28.82 -1.30 -12.08
CA ARG A 156 29.87 -2.23 -11.63
C ARG A 156 30.98 -1.52 -10.86
N ALA A 157 31.51 -0.42 -11.40
CA ALA A 157 32.59 0.34 -10.77
C ALA A 157 32.18 0.91 -9.40
N ARG A 158 30.89 1.17 -9.21
CA ARG A 158 30.33 1.65 -7.94
C ARG A 158 29.83 0.53 -7.01
N ASN A 159 30.06 -0.75 -7.36
CA ASN A 159 29.60 -1.91 -6.58
C ASN A 159 28.11 -1.83 -6.21
N VAL A 160 27.28 -1.46 -7.19
CA VAL A 160 25.83 -1.38 -7.00
C VAL A 160 25.26 -2.80 -6.90
N ASP A 161 24.44 -3.06 -5.88
CA ASP A 161 23.80 -4.35 -5.61
C ASP A 161 22.29 -4.35 -5.87
N GLU A 162 21.67 -3.17 -5.92
CA GLU A 162 20.26 -2.98 -6.28
C GLU A 162 20.09 -1.77 -7.21
N VAL A 163 19.40 -1.97 -8.33
CA VAL A 163 19.14 -0.92 -9.34
C VAL A 163 17.64 -0.73 -9.50
N TYR A 164 17.17 0.50 -9.28
CA TYR A 164 15.76 0.89 -9.35
C TYR A 164 15.51 1.70 -10.63
N PHE A 165 14.51 1.30 -11.42
CA PHE A 165 14.13 1.97 -12.66
C PHE A 165 12.82 2.74 -12.52
N ALA A 166 12.84 4.01 -12.92
CA ALA A 166 11.71 4.92 -12.99
C ALA A 166 11.84 5.83 -14.22
N GLY A 167 10.74 6.44 -14.68
CA GLY A 167 10.79 7.38 -15.80
C GLY A 167 9.70 7.15 -16.84
N LEU A 168 9.95 7.60 -18.07
CA LEU A 168 8.92 7.70 -19.12
C LEU A 168 8.86 6.51 -20.06
N LEU A 169 7.66 6.31 -20.63
CA LEU A 169 7.32 5.27 -21.58
C LEU A 169 7.60 3.86 -21.04
N SER A 170 6.80 3.47 -20.05
CA SER A 170 6.84 2.12 -19.44
C SER A 170 6.98 0.96 -20.43
N ASN A 171 6.33 1.03 -21.59
CA ASN A 171 6.33 -0.01 -22.62
C ASN A 171 7.46 0.08 -23.65
N VAL A 172 8.35 1.07 -23.54
CA VAL A 172 9.45 1.31 -24.49
C VAL A 172 10.77 1.40 -23.74
N CYS A 173 11.19 2.60 -23.29
CA CYS A 173 12.52 2.83 -22.74
C CYS A 173 12.73 2.11 -21.40
N ILE A 174 11.71 2.08 -20.53
CA ILE A 174 11.77 1.37 -19.26
C ILE A 174 11.84 -0.14 -19.51
N LEU A 175 10.93 -0.70 -20.32
CA LEU A 175 10.92 -2.13 -20.62
C LEU A 175 12.24 -2.59 -21.25
N ALA A 176 12.79 -1.84 -22.20
CA ALA A 176 14.08 -2.14 -22.81
C ALA A 176 15.22 -2.10 -21.79
N SER A 177 15.30 -1.03 -20.98
CA SER A 177 16.38 -0.88 -19.98
C SER A 177 16.31 -1.92 -18.87
N VAL A 178 15.11 -2.30 -18.43
CA VAL A 178 14.93 -3.36 -17.42
C VAL A 178 15.30 -4.72 -17.98
N THR A 179 14.95 -4.99 -19.25
CA THR A 179 15.34 -6.24 -19.92
C THR A 179 16.86 -6.37 -19.98
N ASP A 180 17.56 -5.32 -20.41
CA ASP A 180 19.03 -5.30 -20.46
C ASP A 180 19.64 -5.36 -19.04
N SER A 181 19.03 -4.70 -18.06
CA SER A 181 19.48 -4.74 -16.66
C SER A 181 19.50 -6.16 -16.10
N ILE A 182 18.49 -6.97 -16.43
CA ILE A 182 18.43 -8.38 -16.02
C ILE A 182 19.47 -9.19 -16.79
N GLN A 183 19.62 -8.95 -18.09
CA GLN A 183 20.61 -9.64 -18.94
C GLN A 183 22.04 -9.39 -18.47
N HIS A 184 22.41 -8.14 -18.21
CA HIS A 184 23.76 -7.74 -17.85
C HIS A 184 24.03 -7.94 -16.35
N GLY A 185 22.97 -7.78 -15.53
CA GLY A 185 23.06 -7.77 -14.06
C GLY A 185 22.87 -9.10 -13.36
N ALA A 186 22.61 -10.19 -14.09
CA ALA A 186 22.20 -11.51 -13.55
C ALA A 186 23.03 -12.03 -12.37
N THR A 187 24.28 -11.60 -12.22
CA THR A 187 25.19 -11.99 -11.13
C THR A 187 25.68 -10.82 -10.25
N SER A 188 25.25 -9.58 -10.52
CA SER A 188 25.88 -8.37 -9.98
C SER A 188 24.93 -7.44 -9.22
N TRP A 189 23.66 -7.34 -9.64
CA TRP A 189 22.66 -6.56 -8.91
C TRP A 189 21.25 -7.12 -9.08
N LYS A 190 20.36 -6.74 -8.17
CA LYS A 190 18.92 -6.95 -8.29
C LYS A 190 18.27 -5.80 -9.06
N THR A 191 17.41 -6.14 -10.00
CA THR A 191 16.67 -5.15 -10.78
C THR A 191 15.30 -4.91 -10.16
N HIS A 192 14.99 -3.64 -9.90
CA HIS A 192 13.73 -3.19 -9.34
C HIS A 192 13.04 -2.22 -10.30
N VAL A 193 11.70 -2.29 -10.39
CA VAL A 193 10.91 -1.34 -11.18
C VAL A 193 9.96 -0.59 -10.26
N VAL A 194 9.97 0.73 -10.33
CA VAL A 194 9.19 1.60 -9.47
C VAL A 194 7.90 2.02 -10.18
N VAL A 195 6.86 1.20 -10.09
CA VAL A 195 5.73 1.20 -11.04
C VAL A 195 4.83 2.43 -11.01
N ASP A 196 4.75 3.10 -9.86
CA ASP A 196 4.04 4.36 -9.66
C ASP A 196 4.90 5.59 -9.99
N CYS A 197 6.18 5.40 -10.36
CA CYS A 197 7.03 6.38 -11.02
C CYS A 197 7.25 6.07 -12.50
N LEU A 198 6.25 5.46 -13.17
CA LEU A 198 6.28 5.22 -14.61
C LEU A 198 5.29 6.09 -15.36
N GLY A 199 5.79 6.84 -16.35
CA GLY A 199 4.95 7.55 -17.31
C GLY A 199 4.60 6.69 -18.52
N TYR A 200 3.44 6.95 -19.12
CA TYR A 200 2.94 6.23 -20.29
C TYR A 200 2.02 7.08 -21.15
N LEU A 201 2.01 6.83 -22.45
CA LEU A 201 1.11 7.47 -23.41
C LEU A 201 -0.29 6.84 -23.43
N ARG A 202 -0.35 5.51 -23.40
CA ARG A 202 -1.58 4.72 -23.49
C ARG A 202 -1.64 3.75 -22.32
N GLU A 203 -2.74 3.79 -21.58
CA GLU A 203 -2.96 2.92 -20.41
C GLU A 203 -2.93 1.43 -20.78
N LYS A 204 -3.51 1.03 -21.92
CA LYS A 204 -3.45 -0.35 -22.41
C LYS A 204 -2.01 -0.83 -22.62
N SER A 205 -1.15 0.00 -23.20
CA SER A 205 0.26 -0.33 -23.41
C SER A 205 1.03 -0.38 -22.09
N HIS A 206 0.71 0.50 -21.15
CA HIS A 206 1.26 0.48 -19.80
C HIS A 206 0.93 -0.83 -19.06
N ALA A 207 -0.36 -1.23 -19.05
CA ALA A 207 -0.80 -2.47 -18.44
C ALA A 207 -0.10 -3.70 -19.05
N ALA A 208 0.03 -3.74 -20.38
CA ALA A 208 0.75 -4.80 -21.07
C ALA A 208 2.25 -4.83 -20.71
N ALA A 209 2.88 -3.66 -20.55
CA ALA A 209 4.27 -3.56 -20.13
C ALA A 209 4.47 -4.06 -18.70
N LEU A 210 3.58 -3.68 -17.76
CA LEU A 210 3.64 -4.17 -16.38
C LEU A 210 3.51 -5.70 -16.30
N ALA A 211 2.63 -6.30 -17.10
CA ALA A 211 2.48 -7.75 -17.19
C ALA A 211 3.74 -8.44 -17.75
N LYS A 212 4.43 -7.81 -18.72
CA LYS A 212 5.72 -8.30 -19.22
C LYS A 212 6.82 -8.16 -18.19
N LEU A 213 6.91 -7.02 -17.51
CA LEU A 213 7.89 -6.74 -16.47
C LEU A 213 7.77 -7.74 -15.31
N SER A 214 6.55 -8.08 -14.88
CA SER A 214 6.34 -9.03 -13.78
C SER A 214 6.68 -10.48 -14.12
N THR A 215 6.78 -10.83 -15.40
CA THR A 215 7.05 -12.20 -15.89
C THR A 215 8.42 -12.34 -16.56
N LEU A 216 9.15 -11.24 -16.70
CA LEU A 216 10.44 -11.17 -17.37
C LEU A 216 11.46 -12.01 -16.60
N THR A 217 11.92 -13.09 -17.22
CA THR A 217 12.97 -13.97 -16.72
C THR A 217 13.92 -14.28 -17.87
N LEU A 218 15.19 -14.49 -17.56
CA LEU A 218 16.15 -15.00 -18.54
C LEU A 218 15.86 -16.48 -18.78
N ILE A 219 15.37 -16.82 -19.96
CA ILE A 219 15.35 -18.20 -20.45
C ILE A 219 16.58 -18.34 -21.37
N PRO A 220 17.55 -19.22 -21.07
CA PRO A 220 18.64 -19.50 -21.99
C PRO A 220 18.06 -20.00 -23.32
N ASN A 221 18.43 -19.36 -24.42
CA ASN A 221 17.93 -19.71 -25.74
C ASN A 221 18.45 -21.11 -26.14
N PRO A 222 17.61 -22.14 -26.39
CA PRO A 222 18.09 -23.50 -26.64
C PRO A 222 18.66 -23.73 -28.05
N PHE A 223 18.78 -22.70 -28.88
CA PHE A 223 19.24 -22.79 -30.28
C PHE A 223 20.58 -22.09 -30.51
N ASN A 224 21.63 -22.54 -29.82
CA ASN A 224 22.99 -22.37 -30.34
C ASN A 224 23.85 -23.58 -29.97
N LYS A 225 23.53 -24.74 -30.57
CA LYS A 225 24.44 -25.89 -30.59
C LYS A 225 25.52 -25.64 -31.65
N ASN A 226 26.61 -25.02 -31.23
CA ASN A 226 27.90 -25.32 -31.83
C ASN A 226 28.57 -26.33 -30.90
N ASP A 227 28.87 -27.51 -31.43
CA ASP A 227 29.62 -28.57 -30.77
C ASP A 227 30.91 -27.99 -30.16
N HIS A 228 31.02 -28.03 -28.83
CA HIS A 228 32.10 -28.64 -28.06
C HIS A 228 31.81 -28.44 -26.56
N GLN A 229 32.02 -29.51 -25.79
CA GLN A 229 31.66 -29.68 -24.39
C GLN A 229 32.24 -28.60 -23.47
N GLU A 230 31.38 -28.00 -22.64
CA GLU A 230 31.62 -27.70 -21.23
C GLU A 230 30.27 -27.46 -20.53
N GLU A 231 30.00 -28.17 -19.42
CA GLU A 231 28.80 -28.03 -18.59
C GLU A 231 28.79 -26.65 -17.91
N VAL A 232 28.07 -25.68 -18.47
CA VAL A 232 27.79 -24.41 -17.82
C VAL A 232 26.52 -24.56 -16.99
N ALA A 233 26.64 -24.43 -15.66
CA ALA A 233 25.52 -24.44 -14.73
C ALA A 233 24.45 -23.43 -15.17
N GLU A 234 23.19 -23.89 -15.27
CA GLU A 234 22.03 -23.07 -15.63
C GLU A 234 21.81 -21.94 -14.61
N THR A 235 22.34 -20.75 -14.89
CA THR A 235 22.08 -19.55 -14.08
C THR A 235 20.75 -18.93 -14.48
N VAL A 236 19.66 -19.40 -13.87
CA VAL A 236 18.34 -18.77 -13.98
C VAL A 236 18.34 -17.46 -13.18
N SER A 237 18.27 -16.32 -13.86
CA SER A 237 18.11 -15.02 -13.18
C SER A 237 16.69 -14.83 -12.66
N SER A 238 16.55 -14.36 -11.42
CA SER A 238 15.26 -14.02 -10.82
C SER A 238 14.54 -12.90 -11.60
N PRO A 239 13.20 -12.90 -11.64
CA PRO A 239 12.43 -11.83 -12.26
C PRO A 239 12.68 -10.48 -11.57
N PRO A 240 12.45 -9.35 -12.27
CA PRO A 240 12.64 -8.04 -11.66
C PRO A 240 11.60 -7.81 -10.56
N ILE A 241 12.04 -7.18 -9.47
CA ILE A 241 11.18 -6.91 -8.32
C ILE A 241 10.36 -5.66 -8.61
N VAL A 242 9.06 -5.85 -8.79
CA VAL A 242 8.10 -4.76 -8.96
C VAL A 242 7.84 -4.10 -7.61
N THR A 243 8.31 -2.87 -7.44
CA THR A 243 8.18 -2.05 -6.22
C THR A 243 7.42 -0.75 -6.50
N SER A 244 6.96 -0.05 -5.47
CA SER A 244 6.25 1.23 -5.61
C SER A 244 6.80 2.26 -4.60
N THR A 245 6.89 3.52 -5.04
CA THR A 245 7.26 4.73 -4.29
C THR A 245 6.28 5.20 -3.23
N PHE A 246 5.32 4.38 -2.84
CA PHE A 246 4.72 4.54 -1.53
C PHE A 246 5.76 4.22 -0.44
N PHE A 247 6.88 4.95 -0.47
CA PHE A 247 7.82 5.17 0.58
C PHE A 247 7.14 6.18 1.50
N HIS A 248 6.30 5.69 2.39
CA HIS A 248 5.72 6.58 3.37
C HIS A 248 6.80 6.86 4.42
N PRO A 249 7.28 8.12 4.57
CA PRO A 249 8.30 8.44 5.58
C PRO A 249 7.81 8.13 7.02
N HIS A 250 6.50 7.98 7.17
CA HIS A 250 5.79 7.50 8.34
C HIS A 250 4.83 6.40 7.90
N THR A 251 4.55 5.42 8.74
CA THR A 251 3.53 4.40 8.44
C THR A 251 2.22 5.04 7.98
N ALA A 252 1.50 4.43 7.04
CA ALA A 252 0.25 4.99 6.51
C ALA A 252 -0.91 4.04 6.70
N LEU A 253 -2.09 4.61 6.98
CA LEU A 253 -3.33 3.88 7.07
C LEU A 253 -4.35 4.47 6.10
N TYR A 254 -4.68 3.73 5.05
CA TYR A 254 -5.83 4.02 4.22
C TYR A 254 -7.07 3.43 4.90
N TYR A 255 -8.05 4.25 5.24
CA TYR A 255 -9.20 3.81 6.04
C TYR A 255 -10.52 4.39 5.54
N VAL A 256 -11.64 3.74 5.89
CA VAL A 256 -12.99 4.26 5.67
C VAL A 256 -13.58 4.64 7.02
N ASN A 257 -14.00 5.90 7.16
CA ASN A 257 -14.61 6.38 8.39
C ASN A 257 -15.91 5.61 8.69
N GLY A 258 -16.02 5.02 9.89
CA GLY A 258 -17.16 4.21 10.30
C GLY A 258 -17.16 2.76 9.82
N SER A 259 -16.10 2.31 9.14
CA SER A 259 -15.94 0.90 8.77
C SER A 259 -15.38 0.09 9.94
N ILE A 260 -16.06 -0.99 10.35
CA ILE A 260 -15.60 -1.92 11.39
C ILE A 260 -14.16 -2.43 11.10
N PRO A 261 -13.84 -2.92 9.88
CA PRO A 261 -12.47 -3.25 9.47
C PRO A 261 -11.43 -2.15 9.69
N SER A 262 -11.78 -0.89 9.41
CA SER A 262 -10.86 0.23 9.61
C SER A 262 -10.70 0.58 11.09
N TRP A 263 -11.80 0.54 11.83
CA TRP A 263 -11.85 0.95 13.23
C TRP A 263 -11.01 0.04 14.12
N ARG A 264 -11.02 -1.29 13.92
CA ARG A 264 -10.15 -2.22 14.68
C ARG A 264 -8.67 -1.86 14.56
N VAL A 265 -8.22 -1.49 13.37
CA VAL A 265 -6.82 -1.12 13.10
C VAL A 265 -6.49 0.22 13.75
N GLN A 266 -7.38 1.22 13.63
CA GLN A 266 -7.20 2.52 14.29
C GLN A 266 -7.08 2.38 15.81
N LEU A 267 -7.89 1.51 16.42
CA LEU A 267 -7.89 1.25 17.85
C LEU A 267 -6.53 0.68 18.30
N ALA A 268 -6.00 -0.32 17.59
CA ALA A 268 -4.69 -0.89 17.86
C ALA A 268 -3.54 0.13 17.70
N LEU A 269 -3.55 0.92 16.62
CA LEU A 269 -2.55 1.96 16.36
C LEU A 269 -2.54 3.03 17.46
N HIS A 270 -3.72 3.50 17.86
CA HIS A 270 -3.84 4.49 18.93
C HIS A 270 -3.44 3.93 20.29
N HIS A 271 -3.74 2.66 20.57
CA HIS A 271 -3.31 1.99 21.80
C HIS A 271 -1.79 1.89 21.87
N LYS A 272 -1.14 1.41 20.79
CA LYS A 272 0.32 1.29 20.69
C LYS A 272 1.03 2.62 20.43
N GLN A 273 0.30 3.71 20.27
CA GLN A 273 0.82 5.05 19.98
C GLN A 273 1.72 5.09 18.73
N ILE A 274 1.37 4.31 17.71
CA ILE A 274 2.11 4.26 16.45
C ILE A 274 1.72 5.48 15.60
N PRO A 275 2.67 6.35 15.22
CA PRO A 275 2.37 7.52 14.41
C PRO A 275 2.08 7.11 12.96
N THR A 276 0.85 7.34 12.52
CA THR A 276 0.40 7.03 11.16
C THR A 276 -0.05 8.27 10.39
N ASN A 277 0.28 8.30 9.10
CA ASN A 277 -0.39 9.15 8.12
C ASN A 277 -1.75 8.52 7.75
N ASN A 278 -2.83 9.04 8.33
CA ASN A 278 -4.18 8.51 8.14
C ASN A 278 -4.82 9.12 6.88
N ILE A 279 -5.08 8.28 5.87
CA ILE A 279 -5.64 8.67 4.58
C ILE A 279 -7.09 8.17 4.50
N ARG A 280 -8.03 9.09 4.57
CA ARG A 280 -9.46 8.77 4.53
C ARG A 280 -9.93 8.51 3.09
N MET A 281 -10.51 7.32 2.89
CA MET A 281 -11.11 6.89 1.63
C MET A 281 -12.60 7.21 1.62
N TYR A 282 -13.00 8.21 0.83
CA TYR A 282 -14.41 8.58 0.65
C TYR A 282 -15.12 7.65 -0.35
N VAL A 283 -15.45 6.43 0.09
CA VAL A 283 -16.00 5.35 -0.78
C VAL A 283 -17.35 5.63 -1.42
N MET A 284 -18.06 6.67 -0.98
CA MET A 284 -19.34 7.10 -1.53
C MET A 284 -19.21 8.17 -2.63
N ARG A 285 -17.99 8.66 -2.93
CA ARG A 285 -17.76 9.63 -4.01
C ARG A 285 -17.61 8.94 -5.36
N THR A 286 -17.89 9.69 -6.43
CA THR A 286 -17.65 9.29 -7.82
C THR A 286 -16.60 10.23 -8.43
N PRO A 287 -15.49 9.70 -9.00
CA PRO A 287 -15.10 8.29 -9.04
C PRO A 287 -14.75 7.74 -7.65
N LYS A 288 -14.99 6.45 -7.43
CA LYS A 288 -14.72 5.80 -6.14
C LYS A 288 -13.20 5.76 -5.89
N PRO A 289 -12.68 6.41 -4.82
CA PRO A 289 -11.23 6.49 -4.59
C PRO A 289 -10.54 5.13 -4.48
N THR A 290 -11.25 4.10 -4.00
CA THR A 290 -10.69 2.75 -3.89
C THR A 290 -10.66 1.97 -5.21
N ARG A 291 -11.12 2.58 -6.31
CA ARG A 291 -11.11 2.01 -7.66
C ARG A 291 -10.17 2.75 -8.59
N THR A 292 -9.45 3.76 -8.10
CA THR A 292 -8.43 4.44 -8.90
C THR A 292 -7.27 3.49 -9.18
N PRO A 293 -6.62 3.57 -10.36
CA PRO A 293 -5.43 2.78 -10.64
C PRO A 293 -4.34 2.93 -9.57
N ALA A 294 -4.16 4.15 -9.05
CA ALA A 294 -3.22 4.44 -7.97
C ALA A 294 -3.51 3.66 -6.69
N PHE A 295 -4.78 3.56 -6.25
CA PHE A 295 -5.11 2.78 -5.06
C PHE A 295 -5.09 1.27 -5.32
N LEU A 296 -5.49 0.83 -6.52
CA LEU A 296 -5.46 -0.59 -6.89
C LEU A 296 -4.04 -1.15 -6.97
N ALA A 297 -3.05 -0.31 -7.29
CA ALA A 297 -1.63 -0.67 -7.19
C ALA A 297 -1.18 -0.93 -5.73
N ILE A 298 -1.84 -0.31 -4.74
CA ILE A 298 -1.58 -0.53 -3.31
C ILE A 298 -2.34 -1.76 -2.80
N ASN A 299 -3.63 -1.84 -3.12
CA ASN A 299 -4.50 -2.96 -2.76
C ASN A 299 -5.33 -3.39 -3.97
N PRO A 300 -4.99 -4.53 -4.62
CA PRO A 300 -5.69 -4.99 -5.82
C PRO A 300 -7.17 -5.33 -5.56
N ARG A 301 -7.57 -5.54 -4.29
CA ARG A 301 -8.97 -5.76 -3.91
C ARG A 301 -9.81 -4.49 -3.93
N GLY A 302 -9.19 -3.31 -3.94
CA GLY A 302 -9.88 -2.02 -3.89
C GLY A 302 -10.74 -1.83 -2.63
N LYS A 303 -10.27 -2.37 -1.49
CA LYS A 303 -10.91 -2.31 -0.17
C LYS A 303 -10.01 -1.59 0.85
N ALA A 304 -10.62 -1.17 1.96
CA ALA A 304 -9.94 -0.60 3.11
C ALA A 304 -10.30 -1.44 4.36
N PRO A 305 -9.44 -1.49 5.40
CA PRO A 305 -8.20 -0.73 5.55
C PRO A 305 -7.03 -1.23 4.68
N VAL A 306 -6.00 -0.40 4.55
CA VAL A 306 -4.68 -0.82 4.10
C VAL A 306 -3.65 -0.16 5.00
N PHE A 307 -2.81 -0.97 5.63
CA PHE A 307 -1.65 -0.51 6.38
C PHE A 307 -0.41 -0.63 5.50
N VAL A 308 0.33 0.47 5.36
CA VAL A 308 1.61 0.53 4.67
C VAL A 308 2.67 0.87 5.69
N ASP A 309 3.62 -0.05 5.87
CA ASP A 309 4.77 0.17 6.75
C ASP A 309 5.76 1.15 6.11
N ASN A 310 6.58 1.81 6.94
CA ASN A 310 7.66 2.67 6.48
C ASN A 310 8.99 1.92 6.31
N ASP A 311 9.11 0.71 6.86
CA ASP A 311 10.27 -0.17 6.65
C ASP A 311 10.16 -0.85 5.28
N PRO A 312 11.11 -0.60 4.34
CA PRO A 312 11.07 -1.17 3.00
C PRO A 312 11.30 -2.68 2.97
N ALA A 313 11.83 -3.28 4.05
CA ALA A 313 11.92 -4.74 4.18
C ALA A 313 10.58 -5.38 4.58
N ARG A 314 9.59 -4.57 4.97
CA ARG A 314 8.27 -5.04 5.40
C ARG A 314 7.19 -4.79 4.35
N THR A 315 6.06 -5.46 4.54
CA THR A 315 4.99 -5.51 3.55
C THR A 315 3.86 -4.52 3.83
N ARG A 316 3.09 -4.23 2.77
CA ARG A 316 1.74 -3.69 2.85
C ARG A 316 0.79 -4.80 3.29
N THR A 317 -0.14 -4.50 4.19
CA THR A 317 -1.13 -5.47 4.70
C THR A 317 -2.53 -4.87 4.59
N TYR A 318 -3.51 -5.65 4.11
CA TYR A 318 -4.86 -5.15 3.77
C TYR A 318 -6.02 -5.92 4.43
N GLU A 319 -5.80 -7.13 4.94
CA GLU A 319 -6.81 -7.82 5.76
C GLU A 319 -6.70 -7.35 7.20
N SER A 320 -7.77 -6.81 7.76
CA SER A 320 -7.76 -6.08 9.04
C SER A 320 -7.31 -6.92 10.24
N LEU A 321 -7.67 -8.20 10.35
CA LEU A 321 -7.10 -9.10 11.38
C LEU A 321 -5.61 -9.39 11.15
N ALA A 322 -5.19 -9.50 9.90
CA ALA A 322 -3.77 -9.66 9.57
C ALA A 322 -2.98 -8.40 9.91
N ILE A 323 -3.55 -7.21 9.69
CA ILE A 323 -2.95 -5.93 10.10
C ILE A 323 -2.78 -5.88 11.62
N LEU A 324 -3.78 -6.34 12.39
CA LEU A 324 -3.68 -6.42 13.86
C LEU A 324 -2.51 -7.30 14.31
N LEU A 325 -2.38 -8.50 13.76
CA LEU A 325 -1.26 -9.41 14.05
C LEU A 325 0.09 -8.81 13.61
N TYR A 326 0.12 -8.19 12.44
CA TYR A 326 1.30 -7.54 11.89
C TYR A 326 1.79 -6.41 12.81
N ILE A 327 0.88 -5.54 13.25
CA ILE A 327 1.19 -4.45 14.18
C ILE A 327 1.74 -5.02 15.50
N GLU A 328 1.15 -6.09 16.02
CA GLU A 328 1.65 -6.70 17.25
C GLU A 328 3.03 -7.33 17.07
N GLU A 329 3.30 -8.04 15.98
CA GLU A 329 4.60 -8.68 15.75
C GLU A 329 5.72 -7.65 15.52
N TYR A 330 5.47 -6.61 14.72
CA TYR A 330 6.51 -5.69 14.25
C TYR A 330 6.65 -4.39 15.04
N TYR A 331 5.68 -4.07 15.89
CA TYR A 331 5.68 -2.88 16.75
C TYR A 331 5.58 -3.23 18.24
N SER A 332 5.96 -4.46 18.61
CA SER A 332 6.22 -4.81 20.01
C SER A 332 7.56 -4.25 20.50
N PRO A 333 7.68 -3.86 21.77
CA PRO A 333 8.97 -3.48 22.34
C PRO A 333 9.92 -4.67 22.20
N SER A 334 11.08 -4.44 21.57
CA SER A 334 12.10 -5.48 21.38
C SER A 334 12.50 -6.07 22.74
N VAL A 335 12.45 -7.40 22.86
CA VAL A 335 12.91 -8.17 24.04
C VAL A 335 14.46 -8.17 24.15
N ALA A 336 15.17 -7.41 23.31
CA ALA A 336 16.63 -7.35 23.35
C ALA A 336 17.15 -6.30 24.34
N THR A 337 17.10 -6.61 25.64
CA THR A 337 18.15 -6.35 26.66
C THR A 337 17.65 -6.82 28.02
N ALA A 338 17.77 -8.11 28.29
CA ALA A 338 17.67 -8.65 29.65
C ALA A 338 18.81 -9.66 29.86
N THR A 339 20.03 -9.13 29.91
CA THR A 339 21.22 -9.91 30.27
C THR A 339 22.05 -9.08 31.25
N THR A 340 21.95 -9.44 32.54
CA THR A 340 22.99 -9.26 33.60
C THR A 340 23.32 -7.79 33.97
N THR A 341 23.28 -7.30 35.22
CA THR A 341 23.88 -7.83 36.46
C THR A 341 23.56 -6.90 37.65
N THR A 342 23.42 -7.50 38.84
CA THR A 342 23.82 -7.03 40.20
C THR A 342 23.18 -5.84 40.92
N THR A 343 22.50 -6.21 42.02
CA THR A 343 22.66 -5.71 43.40
C THR A 343 23.78 -4.70 43.68
N SER A 344 23.40 -3.50 44.14
CA SER A 344 24.16 -2.73 45.14
C SER A 344 23.25 -1.79 45.92
N THR A 345 23.21 -1.98 47.23
CA THR A 345 22.68 -1.07 48.25
C THR A 345 23.52 0.21 48.36
N SER A 346 22.90 1.40 48.26
CA SER A 346 23.34 2.57 49.03
C SER A 346 22.27 3.66 49.12
N THR A 347 22.04 4.08 50.35
CA THR A 347 21.24 5.20 50.88
C THR A 347 21.67 6.57 50.36
N GLY A 348 20.73 7.50 50.15
CA GLY A 348 21.00 8.95 50.12
C GLY A 348 20.08 9.79 49.23
N CYS A 349 19.18 10.57 49.84
CA CYS A 349 18.40 11.63 49.20
C CYS A 349 19.30 12.76 48.67
N ASN A 350 18.99 13.31 47.50
CA ASN A 350 18.77 14.75 47.30
C ASN A 350 18.21 15.06 45.90
N SER A 351 17.33 16.06 45.89
CA SER A 351 16.44 16.54 44.84
C SER A 351 17.09 17.04 43.55
N ASN A 352 16.47 16.74 42.40
CA ASN A 352 16.34 17.62 41.25
C ASN A 352 15.08 17.26 40.43
N PRO A 353 14.28 18.24 39.95
CA PRO A 353 13.12 18.00 39.10
C PRO A 353 13.55 18.08 37.63
N ASP A 354 14.12 17.00 37.11
CA ASP A 354 14.25 16.82 35.66
C ASP A 354 14.22 15.31 35.36
N GLU A 355 13.04 14.69 35.56
CA GLU A 355 12.83 13.32 35.14
C GLU A 355 12.33 13.32 33.69
N SER A 356 13.33 13.28 32.80
CA SER A 356 13.21 12.78 31.43
C SER A 356 12.20 11.63 31.33
N LEU A 357 11.23 11.79 30.44
CA LEU A 357 10.27 10.78 29.97
C LEU A 357 10.93 9.41 29.75
N LYS A 358 10.92 8.56 30.77
CA LYS A 358 11.07 7.11 30.61
C LYS A 358 9.89 6.65 29.74
N ARG A 359 10.11 6.44 28.44
CA ARG A 359 9.11 5.79 27.57
C ARG A 359 8.83 4.41 28.19
N SER A 360 7.63 4.25 28.73
CA SER A 360 7.11 2.92 29.08
C SER A 360 7.17 2.03 27.83
N PRO A 361 7.46 0.72 27.98
CA PRO A 361 7.45 -0.21 26.86
C PRO A 361 6.11 -0.11 26.12
N ALA A 362 6.15 -0.11 24.78
CA ALA A 362 4.94 0.00 23.98
C ALA A 362 3.94 -1.09 24.41
N PRO A 363 2.66 -0.75 24.63
CA PRO A 363 1.73 -1.69 25.21
C PRO A 363 1.50 -2.89 24.28
N LEU A 364 1.50 -4.09 24.87
CA LEU A 364 1.29 -5.34 24.16
C LEU A 364 -0.20 -5.61 23.96
N LEU A 365 -0.57 -6.08 22.78
CA LEU A 365 -1.94 -6.51 22.49
C LEU A 365 -2.08 -8.04 22.56
N LEU A 366 -0.98 -8.78 22.65
CA LEU A 366 -0.96 -10.20 23.00
C LEU A 366 -0.20 -10.43 24.31
N PRO A 367 -0.63 -11.40 25.12
CA PRO A 367 0.15 -11.85 26.28
C PRO A 367 1.57 -12.29 25.87
N PRO A 368 2.56 -12.30 26.78
CA PRO A 368 3.92 -12.76 26.48
C PRO A 368 3.96 -14.17 25.86
N ARG A 369 4.98 -14.45 25.03
CA ARG A 369 5.09 -15.72 24.27
C ARG A 369 5.12 -16.97 25.16
N GLU A 370 5.52 -16.81 26.42
CA GLU A 370 5.55 -17.85 27.44
C GLU A 370 4.14 -18.24 27.90
N GLN A 371 3.18 -17.30 27.89
CA GLN A 371 1.79 -17.52 28.27
C GLN A 371 0.97 -18.08 27.09
N ARG A 372 1.37 -19.25 26.59
CA ARG A 372 0.81 -19.84 25.36
C ARG A 372 -0.70 -20.01 25.39
N GLN A 373 -1.25 -20.52 26.50
CA GLN A 373 -2.70 -20.72 26.63
C GLN A 373 -3.45 -19.38 26.53
N LYS A 374 -3.00 -18.38 27.29
CA LYS A 374 -3.63 -17.06 27.28
C LYS A 374 -3.55 -16.39 25.91
N ARG A 375 -2.43 -16.56 25.19
CA ARG A 375 -2.29 -16.09 23.80
C ARG A 375 -3.26 -16.81 22.87
N ALA A 376 -3.42 -18.12 23.01
CA ALA A 376 -4.38 -18.90 22.22
C ALA A 376 -5.81 -18.41 22.47
N ASP A 377 -6.20 -18.18 23.73
CA ASP A 377 -7.53 -17.67 24.08
C ASP A 377 -7.80 -16.31 23.42
N VAL A 378 -6.84 -15.38 23.45
CA VAL A 378 -6.96 -14.06 22.78
C VAL A 378 -7.10 -14.21 21.26
N LEU A 379 -6.30 -15.09 20.65
CA LEU A 379 -6.35 -15.31 19.20
C LEU A 379 -7.63 -16.01 18.74
N CYS A 380 -8.17 -16.92 19.56
CA CYS A 380 -9.44 -17.60 19.31
C CYS A 380 -10.58 -16.57 19.30
N LEU A 381 -10.71 -15.77 20.37
CA LEU A 381 -11.71 -14.72 20.46
C LEU A 381 -11.55 -13.65 19.37
N MET A 382 -10.31 -13.32 18.97
CA MET A 382 -10.09 -12.43 17.84
C MET A 382 -10.68 -12.98 16.54
N GLN A 383 -10.54 -14.28 16.27
CA GLN A 383 -11.08 -14.92 15.07
C GLN A 383 -12.60 -15.11 15.15
N GLU A 384 -13.10 -15.60 16.29
CA GLU A 384 -14.54 -15.80 16.55
C GLU A 384 -15.34 -14.50 16.43
N SER A 385 -14.71 -13.33 16.62
CA SER A 385 -15.38 -12.04 16.40
C SER A 385 -15.95 -11.87 14.98
N GLU A 386 -15.44 -12.60 13.98
CA GLU A 386 -16.01 -12.60 12.63
C GLU A 386 -17.36 -13.35 12.54
N ASP A 387 -17.67 -14.26 13.47
CA ASP A 387 -19.00 -14.89 13.56
C ASP A 387 -20.04 -13.85 14.00
N MET A 388 -19.71 -13.03 15.01
CA MET A 388 -20.51 -11.86 15.40
C MET A 388 -20.66 -10.86 14.26
N HIS A 389 -19.57 -10.53 13.56
CA HIS A 389 -19.61 -9.61 12.42
C HIS A 389 -20.54 -10.12 11.32
N SER A 390 -20.39 -11.40 10.94
CA SER A 390 -21.21 -12.05 9.90
C SER A 390 -22.69 -12.12 10.29
N THR A 391 -22.97 -12.41 11.56
CA THR A 391 -24.33 -12.48 12.10
C THR A 391 -25.00 -11.10 12.07
N TYR A 392 -24.25 -10.04 12.38
CA TYR A 392 -24.72 -8.66 12.25
C TYR A 392 -24.90 -8.22 10.78
N ASP A 393 -23.95 -8.54 9.90
CA ASP A 393 -24.00 -8.19 8.48
C ASP A 393 -25.26 -8.75 7.82
N ALA A 394 -25.69 -9.97 8.18
CA ALA A 394 -26.94 -10.56 7.70
C ALA A 394 -28.17 -9.69 8.00
N LEU A 395 -28.22 -9.02 9.17
CA LEU A 395 -29.29 -8.09 9.52
C LEU A 395 -29.21 -6.79 8.69
N GLU A 396 -28.01 -6.22 8.55
CA GLU A 396 -27.83 -4.97 7.80
C GLU A 396 -28.08 -5.17 6.29
N ASP A 397 -27.62 -6.26 5.71
CA ASP A 397 -27.86 -6.62 4.31
C ASP A 397 -29.36 -6.84 4.03
N ALA A 398 -30.05 -7.58 4.91
CA ALA A 398 -31.50 -7.78 4.79
C ALA A 398 -32.27 -6.45 4.91
N TYR A 399 -31.83 -5.55 5.81
CA TYR A 399 -32.39 -4.21 5.93
C TYR A 399 -32.23 -3.40 4.63
N TRP A 400 -31.04 -3.39 4.05
CA TRP A 400 -30.76 -2.62 2.83
C TRP A 400 -31.43 -3.22 1.59
N ALA A 401 -31.49 -4.55 1.47
CA ALA A 401 -32.21 -5.23 0.40
C ALA A 401 -33.70 -4.85 0.43
N ALA A 402 -34.31 -4.88 1.62
CA ALA A 402 -35.71 -4.49 1.79
C ALA A 402 -35.97 -3.00 1.48
N LYS A 403 -34.99 -2.12 1.72
CA LYS A 403 -35.09 -0.67 1.47
C LYS A 403 -34.81 -0.29 0.01
N ALA A 404 -33.91 -0.99 -0.68
CA ALA A 404 -33.60 -0.73 -2.08
C ALA A 404 -34.82 -0.95 -2.99
N GLU A 405 -35.59 -2.01 -2.72
CA GLU A 405 -36.83 -2.32 -3.46
C GLU A 405 -37.95 -1.31 -3.20
N GLN A 406 -37.92 -0.58 -2.08
CA GLN A 406 -38.85 0.50 -1.79
C GLN A 406 -38.67 1.69 -2.74
N HIS A 407 -37.43 2.00 -3.15
CA HIS A 407 -37.14 3.14 -4.01
C HIS A 407 -37.38 2.91 -5.51
N CYS A 408 -37.49 1.66 -5.97
CA CYS A 408 -37.72 1.35 -7.39
C CYS A 408 -39.21 1.45 -7.83
N MET A 409 -40.14 1.72 -6.91
CA MET A 409 -41.59 1.71 -7.17
C MET A 409 -42.26 3.10 -7.11
N ASP A 410 -41.52 4.16 -6.78
CA ASP A 410 -42.07 5.49 -6.46
C ASP A 410 -42.24 6.46 -7.66
N ASP A 411 -42.14 5.99 -8.91
CA ASP A 411 -42.22 6.86 -10.10
C ASP A 411 -43.63 7.02 -10.73
N ASN A 412 -44.72 6.47 -10.18
CA ASN A 412 -46.08 6.88 -10.59
C ASN A 412 -47.25 6.46 -9.66
N SER A 413 -47.82 7.47 -8.97
CA SER A 413 -49.22 7.58 -8.48
C SER A 413 -49.74 6.75 -7.27
N THR A 414 -50.37 7.51 -6.34
CA THR A 414 -51.48 7.18 -5.39
C THR A 414 -51.18 6.34 -4.12
N LEU A 415 -51.84 6.71 -3.01
CA LEU A 415 -51.54 6.36 -1.59
C LEU A 415 -51.24 4.87 -1.23
N THR A 416 -50.13 4.68 -0.47
CA THR A 416 -49.72 3.58 0.47
C THR A 416 -49.41 2.18 -0.14
N PRO A 417 -48.33 1.46 0.28
CA PRO A 417 -47.91 1.18 1.67
C PRO A 417 -46.39 1.33 1.91
N THR A 418 -45.94 1.36 3.18
CA THR A 418 -44.55 0.98 3.51
C THR A 418 -44.28 -0.37 2.83
N SER A 419 -43.36 -0.43 1.85
CA SER A 419 -43.17 -1.56 0.92
C SER A 419 -43.45 -2.93 1.56
N VAL A 420 -44.34 -3.74 0.98
CA VAL A 420 -44.68 -5.10 1.46
C VAL A 420 -43.43 -5.95 1.76
N ARG A 421 -42.34 -5.73 1.01
CA ARG A 421 -41.03 -6.34 1.28
C ARG A 421 -40.42 -5.85 2.60
N PHE A 422 -40.44 -4.55 2.85
CA PHE A 422 -39.97 -3.96 4.10
C PHE A 422 -40.84 -4.37 5.29
N GLU A 423 -42.17 -4.43 5.12
CA GLU A 423 -43.08 -4.95 6.13
C GLU A 423 -42.82 -6.44 6.43
N ARG A 424 -42.64 -7.27 5.39
CA ARG A 424 -42.22 -8.68 5.55
C ARG A 424 -40.86 -8.79 6.24
N PHE A 425 -39.90 -7.93 5.89
CA PHE A 425 -38.61 -7.90 6.57
C PHE A 425 -38.80 -7.59 8.06
N VAL A 426 -39.56 -6.55 8.41
CA VAL A 426 -39.86 -6.17 9.80
C VAL A 426 -40.54 -7.30 10.57
N THR A 427 -41.52 -7.98 9.96
CA THR A 427 -42.41 -8.93 10.64
C THR A 427 -41.89 -10.37 10.65
N CYS A 428 -41.16 -10.80 9.61
CA CYS A 428 -40.76 -12.20 9.42
C CYS A 428 -39.24 -12.42 9.49
N GLU A 429 -38.43 -11.57 8.86
CA GLU A 429 -36.99 -11.84 8.71
C GLU A 429 -36.19 -11.22 9.87
N ARG A 430 -36.46 -9.96 10.20
CA ARG A 430 -35.76 -9.20 11.24
C ARG A 430 -35.81 -9.86 12.62
N PRO A 431 -36.95 -10.37 13.13
CA PRO A 431 -36.98 -11.00 14.46
C PRO A 431 -36.04 -12.21 14.54
N ASN A 432 -35.96 -13.02 13.48
CA ASN A 432 -35.08 -14.18 13.41
C ASN A 432 -33.60 -13.77 13.34
N LEU A 433 -33.27 -12.72 12.58
CA LEU A 433 -31.91 -12.19 12.50
C LEU A 433 -31.47 -11.55 13.82
N ILE A 434 -32.37 -10.83 14.52
CA ILE A 434 -32.11 -10.31 15.87
C ILE A 434 -31.93 -11.46 16.86
N GLN A 435 -32.72 -12.54 16.76
CA GLN A 435 -32.55 -13.71 17.61
C GLN A 435 -31.18 -14.37 17.39
N ALA A 436 -30.74 -14.52 16.13
CA ALA A 436 -29.40 -15.03 15.83
C ALA A 436 -28.30 -14.13 16.45
N ILE A 437 -28.43 -12.81 16.37
CA ILE A 437 -27.54 -11.87 17.06
C ILE A 437 -27.57 -12.08 18.57
N HIS A 438 -28.73 -12.28 19.18
CA HIS A 438 -28.85 -12.50 20.62
C HIS A 438 -28.24 -13.84 21.06
N ASP A 439 -28.33 -14.87 20.23
CA ASP A 439 -27.74 -16.18 20.51
C ASP A 439 -26.21 -16.10 20.44
N GLU A 440 -25.68 -15.40 19.43
CA GLU A 440 -24.25 -15.12 19.32
C GLU A 440 -23.76 -14.24 20.48
N LEU A 441 -24.45 -13.14 20.82
CA LEU A 441 -24.08 -12.30 21.97
C LEU A 441 -24.08 -13.05 23.31
N ALA A 442 -24.83 -14.14 23.46
CA ALA A 442 -24.81 -14.94 24.67
C ALA A 442 -23.48 -15.66 24.89
N PHE A 443 -22.80 -16.04 23.80
CA PHE A 443 -21.43 -16.55 23.84
C PHE A 443 -20.49 -15.47 24.39
N TRP A 444 -20.52 -14.27 23.83
CA TRP A 444 -19.68 -13.14 24.26
C TRP A 444 -19.96 -12.67 25.69
N GLU A 445 -21.23 -12.63 26.09
CA GLU A 445 -21.65 -12.32 27.45
C GLU A 445 -21.02 -13.29 28.46
N THR A 446 -20.97 -14.58 28.13
CA THR A 446 -20.37 -15.60 29.00
C THR A 446 -18.88 -15.33 29.24
N HIS A 447 -18.13 -14.97 28.20
CA HIS A 447 -16.71 -14.63 28.31
C HIS A 447 -16.48 -13.36 29.14
N ILE A 448 -17.23 -12.30 28.87
CA ILE A 448 -17.11 -11.02 29.57
C ILE A 448 -17.54 -11.12 31.02
N ALA A 449 -18.65 -11.80 31.31
CA ALA A 449 -19.10 -12.04 32.68
C ALA A 449 -18.05 -12.84 33.48
N THR A 450 -17.43 -13.85 32.87
CA THR A 450 -16.33 -14.63 33.48
C THR A 450 -15.11 -13.74 33.75
N ALA A 451 -14.72 -12.88 32.81
CA ALA A 451 -13.62 -11.94 32.98
C ALA A 451 -13.90 -10.93 34.11
N HIS A 452 -15.11 -10.34 34.14
CA HIS A 452 -15.54 -9.40 35.17
C HIS A 452 -15.58 -10.05 36.56
N ALA A 453 -16.06 -11.29 36.66
CA ALA A 453 -16.07 -12.05 37.91
C ALA A 453 -14.64 -12.30 38.44
N ALA A 454 -13.67 -12.43 37.53
CA ALA A 454 -12.25 -12.51 37.85
C ALA A 454 -11.57 -11.14 38.07
N GLY A 455 -12.33 -10.05 38.09
CA GLY A 455 -11.82 -8.68 38.29
C GLY A 455 -11.04 -8.12 37.09
N LYS A 456 -11.22 -8.68 35.90
CA LYS A 456 -10.61 -8.21 34.64
C LYS A 456 -11.64 -7.40 33.85
N SER A 457 -11.21 -6.38 33.11
CA SER A 457 -12.09 -5.52 32.31
C SER A 457 -12.23 -5.91 30.84
N PHE A 458 -11.34 -6.77 30.33
CA PHE A 458 -11.23 -7.10 28.90
C PHE A 458 -11.73 -8.51 28.61
N MET A 459 -12.27 -8.75 27.41
CA MET A 459 -13.04 -9.98 27.11
C MET A 459 -12.23 -11.26 27.26
N ALA A 460 -10.95 -11.21 26.92
CA ALA A 460 -10.06 -12.36 27.05
C ALA A 460 -9.57 -12.55 28.49
N GLY A 461 -10.08 -11.81 29.47
CA GLY A 461 -9.63 -11.81 30.86
C GLY A 461 -8.16 -11.36 31.01
N THR A 462 -7.72 -10.43 30.16
CA THR A 462 -6.38 -9.82 30.20
C THR A 462 -6.40 -8.60 31.13
N ASP A 463 -5.21 -8.19 31.60
CA ASP A 463 -5.04 -6.98 32.42
C ASP A 463 -5.07 -5.70 31.59
N SER A 464 -4.76 -5.81 30.30
CA SER A 464 -4.76 -4.72 29.33
C SER A 464 -5.60 -5.10 28.11
N LEU A 465 -5.93 -4.07 27.32
CA LEU A 465 -6.54 -4.22 26.01
C LEU A 465 -5.76 -5.24 25.16
N SER A 466 -6.47 -6.15 24.50
CA SER A 466 -5.90 -7.20 23.67
C SER A 466 -6.37 -7.14 22.21
N LEU A 467 -5.80 -7.98 21.35
CA LEU A 467 -6.27 -8.11 19.96
C LEU A 467 -7.74 -8.53 19.85
N ALA A 468 -8.24 -9.31 20.82
CA ALA A 468 -9.65 -9.71 20.85
C ALA A 468 -10.56 -8.48 21.04
N ASP A 469 -10.20 -7.59 21.97
CA ASP A 469 -10.94 -6.36 22.23
C ASP A 469 -10.91 -5.42 21.02
N CYS A 470 -9.75 -5.29 20.36
CA CYS A 470 -9.61 -4.55 19.11
C CYS A 470 -10.53 -5.06 18.00
N ALA A 471 -10.73 -6.38 17.91
CA ALA A 471 -11.54 -7.00 16.87
C ALA A 471 -13.04 -6.89 17.14
N PHE A 472 -13.48 -7.20 18.37
CA PHE A 472 -14.91 -7.29 18.70
C PHE A 472 -15.56 -5.95 19.07
N TYR A 473 -14.88 -5.07 19.82
CA TYR A 473 -15.51 -3.82 20.29
C TYR A 473 -16.08 -2.95 19.15
N PRO A 474 -15.39 -2.76 18.00
CA PRO A 474 -15.95 -2.00 16.89
C PRO A 474 -17.28 -2.56 16.36
N ILE A 475 -17.48 -3.89 16.40
CA ILE A 475 -18.73 -4.53 15.98
C ILE A 475 -19.84 -4.16 16.95
N LEU A 476 -19.62 -4.39 18.26
CA LEU A 476 -20.59 -4.07 19.31
C LEU A 476 -20.95 -2.58 19.31
N ALA A 477 -19.95 -1.70 19.21
CA ALA A 477 -20.16 -0.26 19.19
C ALA A 477 -20.91 0.20 17.93
N TYR A 478 -20.67 -0.43 16.78
CA TYR A 478 -21.41 -0.18 15.56
C TYR A 478 -22.87 -0.64 15.69
N MET A 479 -23.15 -1.81 16.29
CA MET A 479 -24.51 -2.27 16.58
C MET A 479 -25.27 -1.29 17.48
N VAL A 480 -24.66 -0.80 18.56
CA VAL A 480 -25.25 0.21 19.46
C VAL A 480 -25.57 1.49 18.69
N HIS A 481 -24.65 1.95 17.85
CA HIS A 481 -24.90 3.11 16.99
C HIS A 481 -26.07 2.88 16.01
N ARG A 482 -26.26 1.64 15.57
CA ARG A 482 -27.35 1.20 14.69
C ARG A 482 -28.64 0.80 15.44
N GLY A 483 -28.71 1.09 16.74
CA GLY A 483 -29.93 1.02 17.54
C GLY A 483 -30.07 -0.24 18.40
N PHE A 484 -29.04 -1.08 18.50
CA PHE A 484 -29.00 -2.16 19.48
C PHE A 484 -29.15 -1.61 20.90
N VAL A 485 -29.88 -2.33 21.75
CA VAL A 485 -30.13 -1.96 23.14
C VAL A 485 -29.73 -3.13 24.02
N PHE A 486 -28.87 -2.87 24.99
CA PHE A 486 -28.55 -3.85 26.01
C PHE A 486 -29.81 -4.18 26.82
N THR A 487 -30.04 -5.46 27.04
CA THR A 487 -31.12 -5.96 27.90
C THR A 487 -30.51 -6.50 29.18
N GLU A 488 -31.34 -6.85 30.16
CA GLU A 488 -30.88 -7.48 31.41
C GLU A 488 -30.04 -8.76 31.17
N ARG A 489 -30.21 -9.42 30.02
CA ARG A 489 -29.40 -10.57 29.61
C ARG A 489 -27.93 -10.23 29.32
N PHE A 490 -27.63 -8.97 28.99
CA PHE A 490 -26.34 -8.53 28.44
C PHE A 490 -25.68 -7.43 29.30
N GLN A 491 -25.86 -7.50 30.63
CA GLN A 491 -25.30 -6.51 31.56
C GLN A 491 -23.76 -6.54 31.59
N GLY A 492 -23.13 -7.70 31.38
CA GLY A 492 -21.69 -7.82 31.24
C GLY A 492 -21.19 -7.07 30.02
N LEU A 493 -21.79 -7.31 28.86
CA LEU A 493 -21.51 -6.59 27.61
C LEU A 493 -21.77 -5.08 27.71
N GLU A 494 -22.82 -4.66 28.41
CA GLU A 494 -23.11 -3.23 28.64
C GLU A 494 -21.97 -2.58 29.44
N ARG A 495 -21.56 -3.20 30.55
CA ARG A 495 -20.43 -2.73 31.35
C ARG A 495 -19.13 -2.71 30.54
N TYR A 496 -18.84 -3.77 29.78
CA TYR A 496 -17.67 -3.83 28.91
C TYR A 496 -17.66 -2.70 27.87
N TYR A 497 -18.83 -2.42 27.28
CA TYR A 497 -18.98 -1.31 26.33
C TYR A 497 -18.65 0.04 26.99
N GLU A 498 -19.12 0.28 28.22
CA GLU A 498 -18.81 1.48 28.99
C GLU A 498 -17.32 1.59 29.36
N ASP A 499 -16.71 0.50 29.83
CA ASP A 499 -15.29 0.42 30.16
C ASP A 499 -14.43 0.75 28.93
N MET A 500 -14.75 0.16 27.78
CA MET A 500 -14.07 0.42 26.51
C MET A 500 -14.23 1.87 26.04
N MET A 501 -15.44 2.45 26.17
CA MET A 501 -15.70 3.86 25.85
C MET A 501 -14.88 4.83 26.70
N GLY A 502 -14.45 4.41 27.89
CA GLY A 502 -13.57 5.15 28.78
C GLY A 502 -12.13 5.30 28.28
N LEU A 503 -11.66 4.40 27.40
CA LEU A 503 -10.28 4.33 26.96
C LEU A 503 -9.92 5.45 25.96
N GLU A 504 -8.74 6.04 26.14
CA GLU A 504 -8.26 7.11 25.26
C GLU A 504 -8.06 6.65 23.81
N CYS A 505 -7.58 5.42 23.59
CA CYS A 505 -7.44 4.86 22.24
C CYS A 505 -8.80 4.69 21.54
N VAL A 506 -9.84 4.30 22.28
CA VAL A 506 -11.20 4.16 21.77
C VAL A 506 -11.80 5.52 21.43
N LYS A 507 -11.63 6.52 22.30
CA LYS A 507 -12.07 7.90 22.04
C LYS A 507 -11.42 8.47 20.79
N ARG A 508 -10.11 8.24 20.60
CA ARG A 508 -9.35 8.69 19.41
C ARG A 508 -9.73 7.96 18.13
N ALA A 509 -9.99 6.66 18.22
CA ALA A 509 -10.38 5.83 17.07
C ALA A 509 -11.84 6.03 16.64
N ARG A 510 -12.65 6.76 17.42
CA ARG A 510 -14.09 6.89 17.20
C ARG A 510 -14.39 7.46 15.80
N PRO A 511 -15.37 6.89 15.06
CA PRO A 511 -15.76 7.42 13.77
C PRO A 511 -16.17 8.89 13.83
N GLU A 512 -15.68 9.67 12.87
CA GLU A 512 -16.01 11.09 12.76
C GLU A 512 -17.52 11.27 12.58
N GLY A 513 -18.09 12.23 13.32
CA GLY A 513 -19.52 12.53 13.32
C GLY A 513 -20.36 11.74 14.33
N TRP A 514 -19.78 10.77 15.05
CA TRP A 514 -20.51 9.96 16.05
C TRP A 514 -20.57 10.60 17.46
N GLY A 515 -20.06 11.82 17.61
CA GLY A 515 -20.13 12.58 18.86
C GLY A 515 -19.37 11.92 20.02
N ASP A 516 -20.01 11.86 21.20
CA ASP A 516 -19.46 11.22 22.40
C ASP A 516 -19.56 9.69 22.40
N GLY A 517 -20.12 9.10 21.33
CA GLY A 517 -20.37 7.67 21.15
C GLY A 517 -21.64 7.17 21.84
N ARG A 518 -22.31 7.98 22.68
CA ARG A 518 -23.62 7.66 23.29
C ARG A 518 -24.79 7.99 22.37
N ARG A 519 -24.56 8.87 21.39
CA ARG A 519 -25.57 9.26 20.40
C ARG A 519 -25.81 8.13 19.40
N ARG A 520 -27.07 7.69 19.32
CA ARG A 520 -27.54 6.75 18.29
C ARG A 520 -27.46 7.42 16.91
N GLY A 521 -27.10 6.63 15.91
CA GLY A 521 -27.17 7.05 14.52
C GLY A 521 -28.61 7.34 14.11
N LYS A 522 -28.79 8.05 12.99
CA LYS A 522 -30.13 8.32 12.43
C LYS A 522 -30.84 7.05 11.96
N MET A 523 -30.10 5.95 11.78
CA MET A 523 -30.60 4.70 11.23
C MET A 523 -30.64 3.64 12.33
N ASN A 524 -31.83 3.06 12.53
CA ASN A 524 -32.06 1.99 13.47
C ASN A 524 -32.38 0.71 12.70
N VAL A 525 -31.44 -0.24 12.65
CA VAL A 525 -31.65 -1.55 11.97
C VAL A 525 -32.30 -2.57 12.89
N PHE A 526 -32.16 -2.39 14.21
CA PHE A 526 -32.78 -3.24 15.22
C PHE A 526 -34.26 -2.87 15.48
N GLY A 527 -34.64 -1.63 15.19
CA GLY A 527 -35.95 -1.05 15.54
C GLY A 527 -36.96 -0.98 14.39
N GLY A 528 -38.23 -1.22 14.74
CA GLY A 528 -39.42 -0.75 14.04
C GLY A 528 -40.09 0.37 14.86
N ILE A 529 -40.61 1.37 14.13
CA ILE A 529 -41.43 2.57 14.46
C ILE A 529 -41.11 3.31 15.77
#